data_AF-X1PSL8-F1
#
_entry.id   AF-X1PSL8-F1
#
_cell.length_a   1.000
_cell.length_b   1.000
_cell.length_c   1.000
_cell.angle_alpha   90.00
_cell.angle_beta   90.00
_cell.angle_gamma   90.00
#
_symmetry.space_group_name_H-M   'P 1'
#
loop_
_entity.id
_entity.type
_entity.pdbx_description
1 polymer ?
#
loop_
_entity_poly.entity_id
_entity_poly.type
_entity_poly.pdbx_seq_one_letter_code
_entity_poly.pdbx_strand_id
1 'polypeptide(L)'
;LQRFRHYQESMYPTKQNSLFEVLLGFKPGNFLSHWYIPAGKSVHNLEYAQMYPDLTDVTGKRKYLGARQPKDSPYDDPRIKLYFVKDLAPLIMRLYVLPGVAFEKIVVGLTVNKCLMREIAAPTEDQLLKAKVIRYYDYLRW
;
A
#
# COMPACT_ATOMS: atom_id res chain seq x y z
N LEU A 1 0.72 40.69 3.71
CA LEU A 1 1.49 39.57 3.08
C LEU A 1 1.27 38.30 3.88
N GLN A 2 0.19 37.58 3.56
CA GLN A 2 -0.20 36.35 4.24
C GLN A 2 0.64 35.20 3.66
N ARG A 3 1.62 34.70 4.42
CA ARG A 3 2.41 33.52 4.04
C ARG A 3 1.46 32.32 3.97
N PHE A 4 1.09 31.92 2.76
CA PHE A 4 0.57 30.58 2.50
C PHE A 4 1.66 29.57 2.90
N ARG A 5 1.57 29.01 4.11
CA ARG A 5 2.31 27.79 4.45
C ARG A 5 1.75 26.70 3.53
N HIS A 6 2.48 26.32 2.50
CA HIS A 6 2.31 25.01 1.90
C HIS A 6 2.59 23.98 2.99
N TYR A 7 1.54 23.53 3.68
CA TYR A 7 1.61 22.33 4.50
C TYR A 7 1.73 21.16 3.52
N GLN A 8 2.96 20.86 3.11
CA GLN A 8 3.24 19.65 2.36
C GLN A 8 3.30 18.51 3.38
N GLU A 9 2.12 17.96 3.72
CA GLU A 9 2.08 16.78 4.55
C GLU A 9 2.65 15.60 3.75
N SER A 10 3.81 15.09 4.17
CA SER A 10 4.41 13.89 3.62
C SER A 10 3.58 12.66 3.99
N MET A 11 3.39 11.75 3.03
CA MET A 11 2.81 10.40 3.27
C MET A 11 3.76 9.47 4.04
N TYR A 12 5.04 9.84 4.13
CA TYR A 12 6.08 9.08 4.81
C TYR A 12 6.52 9.77 6.09
N PRO A 13 6.67 9.04 7.21
CA PRO A 13 7.20 9.59 8.44
C PRO A 13 8.66 10.04 8.28
N THR A 14 8.99 11.18 8.86
CA THR A 14 10.37 11.71 8.90
C THR A 14 11.05 11.50 10.25
N LYS A 15 10.30 11.11 11.29
CA LYS A 15 10.79 10.88 12.65
C LYS A 15 10.89 9.38 12.94
N GLN A 16 11.94 8.98 13.65
CA GLN A 16 12.21 7.57 13.97
C GLN A 16 11.08 6.93 14.80
N ASN A 17 10.45 7.70 15.68
CA ASN A 17 9.39 7.25 16.56
C ASN A 17 7.98 7.45 15.98
N SER A 18 7.83 7.61 14.67
CA SER A 18 6.53 7.80 14.03
C SER A 18 6.16 6.62 13.15
N LEU A 19 4.94 6.13 13.33
CA LEU A 19 4.31 5.11 12.50
C LEU A 19 3.08 5.73 11.85
N PHE A 20 2.98 5.69 10.53
CA PHE A 20 1.75 6.09 9.84
C PHE A 20 0.98 4.83 9.45
N GLU A 21 -0.24 4.68 9.97
CA GLU A 21 -1.21 3.72 9.47
C GLU A 21 -2.04 4.41 8.38
N VAL A 22 -1.99 3.88 7.16
CA VAL A 22 -2.64 4.48 6.00
C VAL A 22 -3.69 3.51 5.46
N LEU A 23 -4.94 3.96 5.47
CA LEU A 23 -6.03 3.29 4.75
C LEU A 23 -6.05 3.79 3.31
N LEU A 24 -6.18 2.87 2.37
CA LEU A 24 -6.21 3.17 0.95
C LEU A 24 -7.49 2.66 0.32
N GLY A 25 -8.25 3.55 -0.33
CA GLY A 25 -9.48 3.21 -1.06
C GLY A 25 -9.46 3.69 -2.50
N PHE A 26 -10.24 3.04 -3.36
CA PHE A 26 -10.34 3.36 -4.78
C PHE A 26 -11.77 3.72 -5.17
N LYS A 27 -11.98 4.80 -5.94
CA LYS A 27 -13.27 4.99 -6.62
C LYS A 27 -13.42 3.92 -7.73
N PRO A 28 -14.66 3.55 -8.11
CA PRO A 28 -14.89 2.64 -9.23
C PRO A 28 -14.20 3.12 -10.51
N GLY A 29 -13.72 2.17 -11.31
CA GLY A 29 -13.05 2.44 -12.59
C GLY A 29 -12.49 1.15 -13.19
N ASN A 30 -12.13 1.19 -14.47
CA ASN A 30 -11.60 0.02 -15.19
C ASN A 30 -10.07 -0.03 -15.17
N PHE A 31 -9.50 -0.33 -14.00
CA PHE A 31 -8.05 -0.41 -13.83
C PHE A 31 -7.63 -1.49 -12.83
N LEU A 32 -6.33 -1.84 -12.91
CA LEU A 32 -5.62 -2.68 -11.95
C LEU A 32 -4.57 -1.85 -11.21
N SER A 33 -4.30 -2.25 -9.98
CA SER A 33 -3.28 -1.64 -9.12
C SER A 33 -2.25 -2.69 -8.72
N HIS A 34 -1.00 -2.50 -9.14
CA HIS A 34 0.15 -3.36 -8.82
C HIS A 34 1.08 -2.69 -7.83
N TRP A 35 1.56 -3.46 -6.86
CA TRP A 35 2.21 -2.94 -5.68
C TRP A 35 3.62 -3.53 -5.58
N TYR A 36 4.62 -2.67 -5.43
CA TYR A 36 6.03 -3.08 -5.38
C TYR A 36 6.74 -2.45 -4.18
N ILE A 37 7.57 -3.24 -3.50
CA ILE A 37 8.44 -2.78 -2.42
C ILE A 37 9.70 -3.69 -2.30
N PRO A 38 10.93 -3.13 -2.47
CA PRO A 38 11.26 -1.92 -3.23
C PRO A 38 10.89 -2.04 -4.73
N ALA A 39 11.32 -1.09 -5.55
CA ALA A 39 11.12 -1.12 -6.99
C ALA A 39 11.50 -2.48 -7.62
N GLY A 40 10.62 -3.02 -8.47
CA GLY A 40 10.86 -4.28 -9.18
C GLY A 40 10.47 -5.54 -8.41
N LYS A 41 10.16 -5.47 -7.11
CA LYS A 41 9.68 -6.60 -6.32
C LYS A 41 8.19 -6.45 -6.00
N SER A 42 7.36 -7.24 -6.67
CA SER A 42 5.91 -7.26 -6.40
C SER A 42 5.62 -7.79 -5.00
N VAL A 43 4.71 -7.13 -4.28
CA VAL A 43 4.28 -7.51 -2.91
C VAL A 43 3.50 -8.83 -2.91
N HIS A 44 2.86 -9.16 -4.03
CA HIS A 44 1.88 -10.26 -4.13
C HIS A 44 2.30 -11.31 -5.16
N ASN A 45 3.59 -11.66 -5.18
CA ASN A 45 4.06 -12.77 -5.98
C ASN A 45 3.49 -14.11 -5.48
N LEU A 46 3.23 -15.02 -6.41
CA LEU A 46 2.83 -16.38 -6.10
C LEU A 46 4.08 -17.27 -5.99
N GLU A 47 3.97 -18.35 -5.21
CA GLU A 47 5.06 -19.31 -4.92
C GLU A 47 5.57 -20.03 -6.19
N TYR A 48 4.71 -20.21 -7.21
CA TYR A 48 5.06 -20.95 -8.41
C TYR A 48 6.00 -20.18 -9.34
N ALA A 49 7.03 -20.88 -9.85
CA ALA A 49 7.92 -20.36 -10.88
C ALA A 49 7.12 -19.85 -12.10
N GLN A 50 7.52 -18.70 -12.64
CA GLN A 50 6.88 -18.01 -13.78
C GLN A 50 5.52 -17.33 -13.49
N MET A 51 5.03 -17.30 -12.25
CA MET A 51 3.80 -16.57 -11.87
C MET A 51 4.09 -15.16 -11.33
N TYR A 52 4.72 -14.32 -12.16
CA TYR A 52 4.98 -12.92 -11.86
C TYR A 52 3.99 -11.99 -12.58
N PRO A 53 3.64 -10.83 -11.99
CA PRO A 53 2.84 -9.83 -12.67
C PRO A 53 3.57 -9.28 -13.89
N ASP A 54 2.94 -9.36 -15.06
CA ASP A 54 3.47 -8.83 -16.32
C ASP A 54 2.39 -8.02 -17.05
N LEU A 55 2.64 -6.71 -17.15
CA LEU A 55 1.73 -5.77 -17.82
C LEU A 55 1.80 -5.83 -19.34
N THR A 56 2.85 -6.44 -19.89
CA THR A 56 3.08 -6.57 -21.34
C THR A 56 2.51 -7.86 -21.91
N ASP A 57 2.04 -8.78 -21.05
CA ASP A 57 1.47 -10.06 -21.46
C ASP A 57 0.20 -9.86 -22.31
N VAL A 58 0.32 -10.18 -23.60
CA VAL A 58 -0.76 -10.05 -24.60
C VAL A 58 -1.93 -10.99 -24.29
N THR A 59 -1.68 -12.12 -23.64
CA THR A 59 -2.74 -13.07 -23.23
C THR A 59 -3.56 -12.57 -22.04
N GLY A 60 -3.09 -11.50 -21.38
CA GLY A 60 -3.78 -10.79 -20.31
C GLY A 60 -3.75 -11.49 -18.94
N LYS A 61 -3.42 -12.78 -18.86
CA LYS A 61 -3.53 -13.56 -17.63
C LYS A 61 -2.55 -13.11 -16.54
N ARG A 62 -1.32 -12.76 -16.92
CA ARG A 62 -0.29 -12.31 -15.97
C ARG A 62 -0.56 -10.92 -15.40
N LYS A 63 -1.41 -10.11 -16.06
CA LYS A 63 -1.79 -8.77 -15.58
C LYS A 63 -2.62 -8.83 -14.30
N TYR A 64 -3.36 -9.91 -14.07
CA TYR A 64 -4.24 -10.03 -12.91
C TYR A 64 -3.54 -10.64 -11.69
N LEU A 65 -2.31 -11.15 -11.85
CA LEU A 65 -1.57 -11.78 -10.76
C LEU A 65 -1.20 -10.75 -9.69
N GLY A 66 -1.68 -10.98 -8.46
CA GLY A 66 -1.38 -10.12 -7.32
C GLY A 66 -1.90 -8.68 -7.44
N ALA A 67 -2.71 -8.38 -8.46
CA ALA A 67 -3.26 -7.05 -8.69
C ALA A 67 -4.46 -6.78 -7.78
N ARG A 68 -4.66 -5.50 -7.43
CA ARG A 68 -5.87 -5.03 -6.75
C ARG A 68 -6.81 -4.35 -7.73
N GLN A 69 -8.09 -4.61 -7.59
CA GLN A 69 -9.19 -3.93 -8.27
C GLN A 69 -9.86 -2.93 -7.32
N PRO A 70 -10.59 -1.93 -7.84
CA PRO A 70 -11.28 -0.97 -6.99
C PRO A 70 -12.20 -1.59 -5.94
N LYS A 71 -12.85 -2.71 -6.30
CA LYS A 71 -13.74 -3.47 -5.41
C LYS A 71 -13.03 -4.10 -4.20
N ASP A 72 -11.72 -4.33 -4.28
CA ASP A 72 -10.95 -4.96 -3.20
C ASP A 72 -10.75 -4.00 -2.03
N SER A 73 -10.80 -2.69 -2.30
CA SER A 73 -10.74 -1.63 -1.30
C SER A 73 -11.54 -0.41 -1.77
N PRO A 74 -12.88 -0.44 -1.63
CA PRO A 74 -13.74 0.65 -2.05
C PRO A 74 -13.37 1.99 -1.39
N TYR A 75 -13.58 3.10 -2.10
CA TYR A 75 -13.24 4.44 -1.59
C TYR A 75 -13.93 4.77 -0.25
N ASP A 76 -15.21 4.45 -0.15
CA ASP A 76 -16.05 4.79 1.00
C ASP A 76 -15.96 3.73 2.12
N ASP A 77 -15.29 2.59 1.86
CA ASP A 77 -14.98 1.53 2.82
C ASP A 77 -13.57 0.96 2.53
N PRO A 78 -12.50 1.70 2.88
CA PRO A 78 -11.13 1.30 2.55
C PRO A 78 -10.66 0.13 3.42
N ARG A 79 -10.25 -0.95 2.77
CA ARG A 79 -9.88 -2.24 3.39
C ARG A 79 -8.38 -2.50 3.37
N ILE A 80 -7.64 -1.90 2.43
CA ILE A 80 -6.20 -2.02 2.38
C ILE A 80 -5.57 -1.09 3.43
N LYS A 81 -4.73 -1.69 4.29
CA LYS A 81 -3.96 -0.98 5.32
C LYS A 81 -2.48 -1.07 5.03
N LEU A 82 -1.80 0.06 5.08
CA LEU A 82 -0.36 0.22 4.89
C LEU A 82 0.25 0.80 6.16
N TYR A 83 1.49 0.38 6.45
CA TYR A 83 2.25 0.87 7.60
C TYR A 83 3.55 1.47 7.11
N PHE A 84 3.74 2.77 7.33
CA PHE A 84 4.96 3.48 6.98
C PHE A 84 5.75 3.85 8.22
N VAL A 85 7.05 3.61 8.18
CA VAL A 85 8.05 4.03 9.16
C VAL A 85 9.12 4.86 8.45
N LYS A 86 9.95 5.58 9.21
CA LYS A 86 11.11 6.29 8.65
C LYS A 86 12.02 5.31 7.91
N ASP A 87 12.55 5.74 6.77
CA ASP A 87 13.47 5.00 5.90
C ASP A 87 12.93 3.65 5.36
N LEU A 88 11.61 3.47 5.31
CA LEU A 88 11.02 2.35 4.58
C LEU A 88 11.35 2.45 3.09
N ALA A 89 11.68 1.33 2.46
CA ALA A 89 11.77 1.23 1.02
C ALA A 89 10.52 1.81 0.34
N PRO A 90 10.66 2.53 -0.79
CA PRO A 90 9.53 3.19 -1.42
C PRO A 90 8.49 2.17 -1.88
N LEU A 91 7.25 2.37 -1.44
CA LEU A 91 6.10 1.65 -1.97
C LEU A 91 5.72 2.27 -3.31
N ILE A 92 5.72 1.45 -4.36
CA ILE A 92 5.30 1.87 -5.69
C ILE A 92 3.95 1.23 -5.99
N MET A 93 2.93 2.07 -6.16
CA MET A 93 1.62 1.68 -6.68
C MET A 93 1.55 2.05 -8.16
N ARG A 94 1.60 1.04 -9.02
CA ARG A 94 1.47 1.19 -10.47
C ARG A 94 0.02 0.95 -10.87
N LEU A 95 -0.61 1.95 -11.44
CA LEU A 95 -1.98 1.91 -11.93
C LEU A 95 -1.98 1.58 -13.43
N TYR A 96 -2.78 0.61 -13.84
CA TYR A 96 -2.88 0.15 -15.21
C TYR A 96 -4.34 0.16 -15.67
N VAL A 97 -4.65 0.97 -16.67
CA VAL A 97 -5.99 1.02 -17.29
C VAL A 97 -6.18 -0.23 -18.14
N LEU A 98 -7.30 -0.93 -17.94
CA LEU A 98 -7.61 -2.14 -18.69
C LEU A 98 -8.06 -1.82 -20.13
N PRO A 99 -7.86 -2.74 -21.08
CA PRO A 99 -8.30 -2.56 -22.47
C PRO A 99 -9.80 -2.25 -22.58
N GLY A 100 -10.18 -1.56 -23.65
CA GLY A 100 -11.56 -1.14 -23.91
C GLY A 100 -11.93 0.24 -23.37
N VAL A 101 -10.99 0.93 -22.71
CA VAL A 101 -11.15 2.31 -22.22
C VAL A 101 -9.96 3.16 -22.65
N ALA A 102 -10.20 4.23 -23.41
CA ALA A 102 -9.14 5.11 -23.92
C ALA A 102 -8.54 6.01 -22.83
N PHE A 103 -9.36 6.44 -21.88
CA PHE A 103 -8.95 7.23 -20.72
C PHE A 103 -9.81 6.85 -19.51
N GLU A 104 -9.19 6.64 -18.37
CA GLU A 104 -9.87 6.34 -17.10
C GLU A 104 -9.36 7.31 -16.03
N LYS A 105 -10.29 7.97 -15.33
CA LYS A 105 -9.92 8.83 -14.20
C LYS A 105 -9.79 7.96 -12.97
N ILE A 106 -8.55 7.72 -12.55
CA ILE A 106 -8.27 6.94 -11.35
C ILE A 106 -8.19 7.85 -10.12
N VAL A 107 -9.02 7.60 -9.12
CA VAL A 107 -9.01 8.31 -7.84
C VAL A 107 -8.65 7.34 -6.72
N VAL A 108 -7.54 7.65 -6.04
CA VAL A 108 -7.07 6.92 -4.86
C VAL A 108 -7.25 7.81 -3.63
N GLY A 109 -8.07 7.36 -2.69
CA GLY A 109 -8.26 7.99 -1.39
C GLY A 109 -7.28 7.43 -0.38
N LEU A 110 -6.63 8.32 0.39
CA LEU A 110 -5.70 7.95 1.45
C LEU A 110 -6.17 8.60 2.76
N THR A 111 -6.34 7.80 3.80
CA THR A 111 -6.60 8.28 5.16
C THR A 111 -5.41 7.91 6.04
N VAL A 112 -4.74 8.93 6.58
CA VAL A 112 -3.47 8.76 7.32
C VAL A 112 -3.72 8.97 8.81
N ASN A 113 -3.51 7.92 9.60
CA ASN A 113 -3.42 7.99 11.05
C ASN A 113 -1.95 8.07 11.47
N LYS A 114 -1.54 9.20 12.07
CA LYS A 114 -0.15 9.46 12.49
C LYS A 114 0.00 9.03 13.96
N CYS A 115 0.77 7.97 14.19
CA CYS A 115 0.98 7.39 15.52
C CYS A 115 2.38 7.69 16.05
N LEU A 116 2.48 7.94 17.36
CA LEU A 116 3.75 7.98 18.08
C LEU A 116 4.07 6.58 18.61
N MET A 117 5.26 6.08 18.28
CA MET A 117 5.79 4.82 18.79
C MET A 117 6.60 5.05 20.07
N ARG A 118 6.48 4.11 21.00
CA ARG A 118 7.34 4.00 22.18
C ARG A 118 7.68 2.54 22.41
N GLU A 119 8.89 2.29 22.88
CA GLU A 119 9.29 0.96 23.33
C GLU A 119 8.61 0.65 24.68
N ILE A 120 8.21 -0.61 24.88
CA ILE A 120 7.73 -1.13 26.15
C ILE A 120 8.69 -2.23 26.56
N ALA A 121 9.59 -1.94 27.50
CA ALA A 121 10.70 -2.83 27.86
C ALA A 121 10.24 -4.17 28.46
N ALA A 122 9.13 -4.16 29.21
CA ALA A 122 8.54 -5.33 29.84
C ALA A 122 7.02 -5.35 29.57
N PRO A 123 6.58 -5.86 28.41
CA PRO A 123 5.15 -5.93 28.08
C PRO A 123 4.45 -6.98 28.96
N THR A 124 3.23 -6.68 29.40
CA THR A 124 2.40 -7.64 30.14
C THR A 124 1.78 -8.67 29.20
N GLU A 125 1.36 -9.83 29.73
CA GLU A 125 0.66 -10.85 28.92
C GLU A 125 -0.59 -10.29 28.24
N ASP A 126 -1.38 -9.47 28.95
CA ASP A 126 -2.57 -8.81 28.39
C ASP A 126 -2.22 -7.86 27.23
N GLN A 127 -1.11 -7.13 27.33
CA GLN A 127 -0.63 -6.28 26.24
C GLN A 127 -0.21 -7.10 25.02
N LEU A 128 0.47 -8.23 25.22
CA LEU A 128 0.86 -9.13 24.14
C LEU A 128 -0.37 -9.76 23.46
N LEU A 129 -1.37 -10.17 24.23
CA LEU A 129 -2.62 -10.75 23.70
C LEU A 129 -3.42 -9.75 22.85
N LYS A 130 -3.41 -8.47 23.23
CA LYS A 130 -4.11 -7.39 22.48
C LYS A 130 -3.26 -6.75 21.39
N ALA A 131 -1.97 -7.04 21.34
CA ALA A 131 -1.06 -6.41 20.41
C ALA A 131 -1.39 -6.81 18.97
N LYS A 132 -1.50 -5.80 18.10
CA LYS A 132 -1.58 -6.02 16.66
C LYS A 132 -0.17 -6.29 16.13
N VAL A 133 0.04 -7.48 15.60
CA VAL A 133 1.30 -7.83 14.93
C VAL A 133 1.37 -7.15 13.57
N ILE A 134 2.42 -6.36 13.34
CA ILE A 134 2.74 -5.73 12.06
C ILE A 134 4.04 -6.34 11.56
N ARG A 135 3.99 -7.09 10.44
CA ARG A 135 5.16 -7.75 9.86
C ARG A 135 5.82 -6.83 8.85
N TYR A 136 7.15 -6.76 8.88
CA TYR A 136 7.92 -6.05 7.86
C TYR A 136 7.83 -6.82 6.53
N TYR A 137 7.83 -6.09 5.40
CA TYR A 137 7.51 -6.67 4.09
C TYR A 137 8.46 -7.78 3.65
N ASP A 138 9.71 -7.79 4.10
CA ASP A 138 10.66 -8.88 3.78
C ASP A 138 10.26 -10.21 4.44
N TYR A 139 9.52 -10.18 5.55
CA TYR A 139 8.99 -11.39 6.19
C TYR A 139 7.69 -11.91 5.54
N LEU A 140 7.16 -11.22 4.52
CA LEU A 140 6.01 -11.69 3.76
C LEU A 140 6.40 -12.66 2.64
N ARG A 141 7.70 -12.92 2.44
CA ARG A 141 8.20 -13.87 1.44
C ARG A 141 8.02 -15.31 1.94
N TRP A 142 7.26 -16.08 1.18
CA TRP A 142 7.24 -17.54 1.14
C TRP A 142 7.28 -17.92 -0.34
#